data_AF-A0A0F9JYZ4-F1
#
_entry.id   AF-A0A0F9JYZ4-F1
#
_cell.length_a   1.000
_cell.length_b   1.000
_cell.length_c   1.000
_cell.angle_alpha   90.00
_cell.angle_beta   90.00
_cell.angle_gamma   90.00
#
_symmetry.space_group_name_H-M   'P 1'
#
loop_
_entity.id
_entity.type
_entity.pdbx_description
1 polymer ?
#
loop_
_entity_poly.entity_id
_entity_poly.type
_entity_poly.pdbx_seq_one_letter_code
_entity_poly.pdbx_strand_id
1 'polypeptide(L)'
;MSKEETKLEIIAKAALKAAQKTQKLREVTKTLRTQFPELTAAEAKDGAVTAIAWVAGRASWISYMQRGRVRKTIVLCPGACEICRGNKEQGPIPIDEAFKSGQQHPPFHGSCRCALVPSR
;
A
#
# COMPACT_ATOMS: atom_id res chain seq x y z
N MET A 1 20.89 -10.06 -18.65
CA MET A 1 20.35 -11.26 -17.99
C MET A 1 18.98 -10.92 -17.45
N SER A 2 17.91 -11.43 -18.06
CA SER A 2 16.54 -11.25 -17.57
C SER A 2 16.42 -11.91 -16.21
N LYS A 3 16.13 -11.16 -15.14
CA LYS A 3 15.83 -11.77 -13.84
C LYS A 3 14.50 -12.51 -13.98
N GLU A 4 14.52 -13.81 -13.78
CA GLU A 4 13.30 -14.61 -13.68
C GLU A 4 12.51 -14.11 -12.46
N GLU A 5 11.23 -13.78 -12.68
CA GLU A 5 10.39 -13.21 -11.63
C GLU A 5 9.97 -14.31 -10.67
N THR A 6 10.12 -14.03 -9.37
CA THR A 6 9.68 -14.96 -8.34
C THR A 6 8.16 -15.09 -8.37
N LYS A 7 7.65 -16.25 -7.91
CA LYS A 7 6.21 -16.49 -7.79
C LYS A 7 5.48 -15.41 -6.98
N LEU A 8 6.11 -14.91 -5.92
CA LEU A 8 5.55 -13.84 -5.08
C LEU A 8 5.45 -12.51 -5.84
N GLU A 9 6.43 -12.18 -6.68
CA GLU A 9 6.38 -10.97 -7.51
C GLU A 9 5.25 -11.05 -8.55
N ILE A 10 5.02 -12.23 -9.14
CA ILE A 10 3.91 -12.46 -10.08
C ILE A 10 2.56 -12.23 -9.38
N ILE A 11 2.37 -12.81 -8.19
CA ILE A 11 1.15 -12.65 -7.39
C ILE A 11 0.94 -11.17 -7.00
N ALA A 12 1.99 -10.50 -6.53
CA ALA A 12 1.92 -9.11 -6.13
C ALA A 12 1.54 -8.18 -7.31
N LYS A 13 2.12 -8.41 -8.49
CA LYS A 13 1.76 -7.67 -9.71
C LYS A 13 0.31 -7.90 -10.11
N ALA A 14 -0.17 -9.14 -10.05
CA ALA A 14 -1.56 -9.47 -10.34
C ALA A 14 -2.51 -8.76 -9.35
N ALA A 15 -2.18 -8.74 -8.05
CA ALA A 15 -2.94 -8.04 -7.03
C ALA A 15 -3.01 -6.53 -7.32
N LEU A 16 -1.87 -5.91 -7.64
CA LEU A 16 -1.79 -4.49 -7.98
C LEU A 16 -2.60 -4.15 -9.23
N LYS A 17 -2.48 -4.95 -10.29
CA LYS A 17 -3.25 -4.76 -11.53
C LYS A 17 -4.76 -4.85 -11.28
N ALA A 18 -5.20 -5.83 -10.49
CA ALA A 18 -6.60 -5.96 -10.12
C ALA A 18 -7.07 -4.79 -9.24
N ALA A 19 -6.27 -4.38 -8.26
CA ALA A 19 -6.58 -3.24 -7.40
C ALA A 19 -6.71 -1.93 -8.18
N GLN A 20 -5.83 -1.67 -9.16
CA GLN A 20 -5.91 -0.51 -10.05
C GLN A 20 -7.21 -0.47 -10.85
N LYS A 21 -7.76 -1.64 -11.24
CA LYS A 21 -8.97 -1.72 -12.05
C LYS A 21 -10.25 -1.43 -11.28
N THR A 22 -10.38 -1.93 -10.05
CA THR A 22 -11.67 -1.88 -9.33
C THR A 22 -11.61 -1.35 -7.90
N GLN A 23 -10.48 -1.45 -7.20
CA GLN A 23 -10.34 -1.18 -5.76
C GLN A 23 -11.37 -1.87 -4.82
N LYS A 24 -12.23 -2.75 -5.33
CA LYS A 24 -13.22 -3.51 -4.56
C LYS A 24 -12.58 -4.76 -4.01
N LEU A 25 -12.51 -4.88 -2.68
CA LEU A 25 -11.86 -6.01 -2.00
C LEU A 25 -12.31 -7.37 -2.53
N ARG A 26 -13.63 -7.60 -2.61
CA ARG A 26 -14.20 -8.86 -3.09
C ARG A 26 -13.70 -9.25 -4.48
N GLU A 27 -13.63 -8.29 -5.40
CA GLU A 27 -13.25 -8.54 -6.80
C GLU A 27 -11.75 -8.79 -6.95
N VAL A 28 -10.91 -8.08 -6.18
CA VAL A 28 -9.46 -8.33 -6.14
C VAL A 28 -9.17 -9.70 -5.52
N THR A 29 -9.79 -10.03 -4.38
CA THR A 29 -9.66 -11.34 -3.74
C THR A 29 -10.13 -12.47 -4.66
N LYS A 30 -11.27 -12.30 -5.34
CA LYS A 30 -11.76 -13.28 -6.32
C LYS A 30 -10.75 -13.49 -7.44
N THR A 31 -10.21 -12.40 -7.98
CA THR A 31 -9.18 -12.45 -9.03
C THR A 31 -7.96 -13.25 -8.59
N LEU A 32 -7.44 -12.98 -7.39
CA LEU A 32 -6.28 -13.69 -6.86
C LEU A 32 -6.56 -15.18 -6.66
N ARG A 33 -7.71 -15.55 -6.10
CA ARG A 33 -8.08 -16.97 -5.93
C ARG A 33 -8.29 -17.70 -7.25
N THR A 34 -8.77 -17.01 -8.29
CA THR A 34 -8.95 -17.60 -9.61
C THR A 34 -7.61 -17.80 -10.33
N GLN A 35 -6.67 -16.88 -10.19
CA GLN A 35 -5.37 -16.97 -10.86
C GLN A 35 -4.37 -17.84 -10.11
N PHE A 36 -4.48 -17.92 -8.79
CA PHE A 36 -3.56 -18.63 -7.91
C PHE A 36 -4.37 -19.51 -6.95
N PRO A 37 -4.88 -20.67 -7.41
CA PRO A 37 -5.70 -21.59 -6.60
C PRO A 37 -4.96 -22.16 -5.38
N GLU A 38 -3.63 -22.09 -5.36
CA GLU A 38 -2.79 -22.45 -4.22
C GLU A 38 -2.88 -21.46 -3.05
N LEU A 39 -3.34 -20.23 -3.28
CA LEU A 39 -3.53 -19.27 -2.20
C LEU A 39 -4.73 -19.67 -1.36
N THR A 40 -4.53 -19.70 -0.04
CA THR A 40 -5.64 -19.77 0.89
C THR A 40 -6.53 -18.53 0.75
N ALA A 41 -7.78 -18.64 1.20
CA ALA A 41 -8.70 -17.49 1.20
C ALA A 41 -8.14 -16.32 2.05
N ALA A 42 -7.38 -16.62 3.10
CA ALA A 42 -6.77 -15.62 3.97
C ALA A 42 -5.62 -14.89 3.24
N GLU A 43 -4.70 -15.61 2.60
CA GLU A 43 -3.60 -15.01 1.84
C GLU A 43 -4.10 -14.16 0.67
N ALA A 44 -5.09 -14.66 -0.07
CA ALA A 44 -5.68 -13.88 -1.17
C ALA A 44 -6.38 -12.62 -0.68
N LYS A 45 -6.99 -12.66 0.52
CA LYS A 45 -7.60 -11.48 1.14
C LYS A 45 -6.53 -10.48 1.60
N ASP A 46 -5.47 -10.95 2.26
CA ASP A 46 -4.37 -10.10 2.73
C ASP A 46 -3.65 -9.41 1.57
N GLY A 47 -3.33 -10.16 0.51
CA GLY A 47 -2.76 -9.60 -0.72
C GLY A 47 -3.68 -8.57 -1.37
N ALA A 48 -5.00 -8.81 -1.37
CA ALA A 48 -5.97 -7.85 -1.89
C ALA A 48 -6.04 -6.56 -1.07
N VAL A 49 -6.09 -6.64 0.26
CA VAL A 49 -6.09 -5.46 1.14
C VAL A 49 -4.81 -4.65 0.94
N THR A 50 -3.66 -5.32 0.92
CA THR A 50 -2.35 -4.69 0.72
C THR A 50 -2.27 -3.96 -0.63
N ALA A 51 -2.70 -4.61 -1.72
CA ALA A 51 -2.68 -4.01 -3.04
C ALA A 51 -3.62 -2.80 -3.16
N ILE A 52 -4.82 -2.88 -2.57
CA ILE A 52 -5.77 -1.74 -2.55
C ILE A 52 -5.19 -0.57 -1.76
N ALA A 53 -4.64 -0.84 -0.57
CA ALA A 53 -3.97 0.18 0.23
C ALA A 53 -2.82 0.85 -0.54
N TRP A 54 -2.09 0.08 -1.35
CA TRP A 54 -0.97 0.63 -2.14
C TRP A 54 -1.46 1.56 -3.23
N VAL A 55 -2.50 1.16 -3.97
CA VAL A 55 -3.10 1.99 -5.02
C VAL A 55 -3.68 3.28 -4.43
N ALA A 56 -4.43 3.18 -3.33
CA ALA A 56 -5.02 4.34 -2.67
C ALA A 56 -3.96 5.29 -2.07
N GLY A 57 -2.94 4.73 -1.40
CA GLY A 57 -1.83 5.49 -0.84
C GLY A 57 -1.02 6.21 -1.92
N ARG A 58 -0.71 5.52 -3.02
CA ARG A 58 0.00 6.11 -4.17
C ARG A 58 -0.81 7.23 -4.82
N ALA A 59 -2.11 6.99 -5.05
CA ALA A 59 -2.99 8.01 -5.62
C ALA A 59 -3.03 9.27 -4.74
N SER A 60 -3.15 9.11 -3.42
CA SER A 60 -3.13 10.22 -2.46
C SER A 60 -1.81 11.00 -2.53
N TRP A 61 -0.68 10.29 -2.50
CA TRP A 61 0.65 10.90 -2.58
C TRP A 61 0.86 11.70 -3.87
N ILE A 62 0.54 11.11 -5.04
CA ILE A 62 0.59 11.80 -6.34
C ILE A 62 -0.30 13.04 -6.32
N SER A 63 -1.52 12.92 -5.78
CA SER A 63 -2.47 14.01 -5.72
C SER A 63 -2.04 15.14 -4.79
N TYR A 64 -1.22 14.86 -3.78
CA TYR A 64 -0.61 15.89 -2.91
C TYR A 64 0.52 16.62 -3.64
N MET A 65 1.40 15.90 -4.34
CA MET A 65 2.47 16.49 -5.14
C MET A 65 1.91 17.40 -6.24
N GLN A 66 0.90 16.94 -6.97
CA GLN A 66 0.23 17.73 -8.03
C GLN A 66 -0.43 19.01 -7.49
N ARG A 67 -0.77 19.06 -6.20
CA ARG A 67 -1.35 20.23 -5.53
C ARG A 67 -0.30 21.08 -4.80
N GLY A 68 0.99 20.88 -5.06
CA GLY A 68 2.07 21.67 -4.47
C GLY A 68 2.25 21.47 -2.97
N ARG A 69 1.81 20.32 -2.42
CA ARG A 69 2.10 19.99 -1.01
C ARG A 69 3.56 19.61 -0.89
N VAL A 70 4.26 20.25 0.05
CA VAL A 70 5.71 20.06 0.25
C VAL A 70 6.05 19.11 1.39
N ARG A 71 5.07 18.80 2.26
CA ARG A 71 5.24 17.84 3.36
C ARG A 71 4.09 16.85 3.46
N LYS A 72 4.38 15.68 4.02
CA LYS A 72 3.43 14.63 4.35
C LYS A 72 3.65 14.11 5.75
N THR A 73 2.59 13.58 6.34
CA THR A 73 2.64 12.77 7.56
C THR A 73 1.57 11.68 7.45
N ILE A 74 1.36 10.94 8.52
CA ILE A 74 0.33 9.89 8.56
C ILE A 74 -0.69 10.17 9.65
N VAL A 75 -1.87 9.58 9.47
CA VAL A 75 -2.90 9.46 10.51
C VAL A 75 -2.98 7.98 10.90
N LEU A 76 -2.93 7.74 12.21
CA LEU A 76 -2.96 6.40 12.78
C LEU A 76 -4.39 5.88 12.85
N CYS A 77 -4.58 4.66 12.37
CA CYS A 77 -5.78 3.87 12.63
C CYS A 77 -5.73 3.32 14.08
N PRO A 78 -6.89 3.08 14.75
CA PRO A 78 -6.92 2.34 16.01
C PRO A 78 -6.16 1.00 15.92
N GLY A 79 -5.28 0.77 16.89
CA GLY A 79 -4.40 -0.41 16.90
C GLY A 79 -3.25 -0.37 15.89
N ALA A 80 -2.78 0.83 15.49
CA ALA A 80 -1.62 0.98 14.63
C ALA A 80 -0.40 0.16 15.15
N CYS A 81 0.41 -0.39 14.26
CA CYS A 81 1.63 -1.10 14.63
C CYS A 81 2.79 -0.14 14.95
N GLU A 82 3.93 -0.68 15.39
CA GLU A 82 5.12 0.10 15.70
C GLU A 82 5.72 0.82 14.49
N ILE A 83 5.69 0.20 13.30
CA ILE A 83 6.14 0.85 12.06
C ILE A 83 5.32 2.12 11.80
N CYS A 84 4.00 2.02 11.94
CA CYS A 84 3.12 3.17 11.76
C CYS A 84 3.33 4.19 12.89
N ARG A 85 3.44 3.79 14.16
CA ARG A 85 3.75 4.74 15.25
C ARG A 85 5.06 5.49 15.00
N GLY A 86 6.13 4.77 14.65
CA GLY A 86 7.42 5.37 14.32
C GLY A 86 7.38 6.31 13.11
N ASN A 87 6.56 6.01 12.09
CA ASN A 87 6.32 6.93 10.98
C ASN A 87 5.53 8.18 11.40
N LYS A 88 4.65 8.07 12.40
CA LYS A 88 3.92 9.22 12.94
C LYS A 88 4.82 10.10 13.79
N GLU A 89 5.66 9.48 14.61
CA GLU A 89 6.60 10.13 15.53
C GLU A 89 7.71 10.90 14.79
N GLN A 90 8.06 10.50 13.57
CA GLN A 90 8.93 11.30 12.68
C GLN A 90 8.36 12.70 12.38
N GLY A 91 7.05 12.89 12.58
CA GLY A 91 6.37 14.14 12.26
C GLY A 91 6.16 14.33 10.76
N PRO A 92 5.90 15.56 10.32
CA PRO A 92 5.90 15.91 8.91
C PRO A 92 7.27 15.68 8.28
N ILE A 93 7.35 15.00 7.15
CA ILE A 93 8.57 14.85 6.32
C ILE A 93 8.35 15.46 4.93
N PRO A 94 9.41 15.77 4.16
CA PRO A 94 9.28 16.22 2.78
C PRO A 94 8.42 15.26 1.93
N ILE A 95 7.65 15.82 0.99
CA ILE A 95 6.66 15.06 0.22
C ILE A 95 7.31 13.94 -0.61
N ASP A 96 8.52 14.14 -1.07
CA ASP A 96 9.33 13.26 -1.92
C ASP A 96 10.30 12.36 -1.14
N GLU A 97 10.38 12.52 0.18
CA GLU A 97 11.20 11.65 1.03
C GLU A 97 10.42 10.42 1.53
N ALA A 98 11.10 9.27 1.55
CA ALA A 98 10.56 8.09 2.19
C ALA A 98 10.57 8.27 3.72
N PHE A 99 9.59 7.69 4.41
CA PHE A 99 9.68 7.54 5.86
C PHE A 99 10.87 6.65 6.22
N LYS A 100 11.36 6.71 7.47
CA LYS A 100 12.45 5.82 7.93
C LYS A 100 12.14 4.32 7.77
N SER A 101 10.86 3.94 7.67
CA SER A 101 10.45 2.56 7.34
C SER A 101 10.73 2.16 5.89
N GLY A 102 11.11 3.11 5.03
CA GLY A 102 11.52 2.90 3.64
C GLY A 102 10.43 3.17 2.59
N GLN A 103 9.17 3.40 2.99
CA GLN A 103 8.08 3.61 2.02
C GLN A 103 7.76 5.09 1.84
N GLN A 104 7.36 5.45 0.62
CA GLN A 104 6.90 6.80 0.27
C GLN A 104 5.46 7.08 0.68
N HIS A 105 4.64 6.04 0.71
CA HIS A 105 3.21 6.09 0.97
C HIS A 105 2.75 4.73 1.53
N PRO A 106 1.54 4.65 2.13
CA PRO A 106 0.94 3.38 2.54
C PRO A 106 0.77 2.40 1.36
N PRO A 107 0.80 1.09 1.63
CA PRO A 107 0.93 0.46 2.94
C PRO A 107 2.38 0.48 3.42
N PHE A 108 2.57 0.61 4.73
CA PHE A 108 3.90 0.50 5.38
C PHE A 108 4.25 -0.96 5.75
N HIS A 109 3.25 -1.84 5.72
CA HIS A 109 3.34 -3.26 6.04
C HIS A 109 2.11 -3.98 5.45
N GLY A 110 2.10 -5.32 5.44
CA GLY A 110 0.94 -6.10 5.00
C GLY A 110 -0.34 -5.68 5.72
N SER A 111 -1.43 -5.53 4.97
CA SER A 111 -2.76 -5.11 5.46
C SER A 111 -2.78 -3.80 6.28
N CYS A 112 -1.85 -2.88 6.02
CA CYS A 112 -1.83 -1.57 6.68
C CYS A 112 -3.12 -0.77 6.41
N ARG A 113 -3.70 -0.22 7.49
CA ARG A 113 -4.92 0.62 7.44
C ARG A 113 -4.65 2.11 7.73
N CYS A 114 -3.40 2.48 8.00
CA CYS A 114 -3.03 3.86 8.27
C CYS A 114 -3.01 4.68 6.97
N ALA A 115 -3.30 5.97 7.07
CA ALA A 115 -3.48 6.84 5.91
C ALA A 115 -2.39 7.91 5.83
N LEU A 116 -1.98 8.24 4.60
CA LEU A 116 -1.15 9.40 4.32
C LEU A 116 -2.01 10.66 4.30
N VAL A 117 -1.50 11.75 4.85
CA VAL A 117 -2.14 13.06 4.79
C VAL A 117 -1.11 14.14 4.45
N PRO A 118 -1.50 15.23 3.77
CA PRO A 118 -0.59 16.35 3.60
C PRO A 118 -0.40 17.04 4.95
N SER A 119 0.82 17.51 5.20
CA SER A 119 1.09 18.42 6.32
C SER A 119 1.30 19.83 5.78
N ARG A 120 1.08 20.82 6.65
CA ARG A 120 1.64 22.16 6.45
C ARG A 120 3.16 22.07 6.36
#